data_AF-A0A3N1P5H1-F1
#
_entry.id   AF-A0A3N1P5H1-F1
#
_cell.length_a   1.000
_cell.length_b   1.000
_cell.length_c   1.000
_cell.angle_alpha   90.00
_cell.angle_beta   90.00
_cell.angle_gamma   90.00
#
_symmetry.space_group_name_H-M   'P 1'
#
loop_
_entity.id
_entity.type
_entity.pdbx_description
1 polymer ?
#
loop_
_entity_poly.entity_id
_entity_poly.type
_entity_poly.pdbx_seq_one_letter_code
_entity_poly.pdbx_strand_id
1 'polypeptide(L)'
;MPPPPRPRHASARCRPHAAEAGARPGFDPARRKERSRFLVAVSGGDGHHTVLSWAEIDADFGNAPMLLATHMDDEELDAAGTRLVVPSDRCGARYVSAVTGIRIGAHRLPDPSPSEG
;
A
#
# COMPACT_ATOMS: atom_id res chain seq x y z
N MET A 1 -33.51 21.01 5.41
CA MET A 1 -32.60 20.35 4.46
C MET A 1 -32.17 19.03 5.08
N PRO A 2 -32.58 17.86 4.56
CA PRO A 2 -32.14 16.58 5.09
C PRO A 2 -30.62 16.40 4.84
N PRO A 3 -29.89 15.71 5.74
CA PRO A 3 -28.47 15.42 5.54
C PRO A 3 -28.28 14.54 4.29
N PRO A 4 -27.15 14.66 3.57
CA PRO A 4 -26.87 13.80 2.43
C PRO A 4 -26.88 12.33 2.88
N PRO A 5 -27.36 11.40 2.04
CA PRO A 5 -27.35 9.99 2.36
C PRO A 5 -25.90 9.55 2.63
N ARG A 6 -25.68 8.87 3.75
CA ARG A 6 -24.39 8.22 4.02
C ARG A 6 -24.10 7.26 2.86
N PRO A 7 -22.86 7.17 2.37
CA PRO A 7 -22.52 6.16 1.38
C PRO A 7 -22.92 4.81 1.96
N ARG A 8 -23.82 4.09 1.27
CA ARG A 8 -24.08 2.70 1.59
C ARG A 8 -22.72 2.01 1.52
N HIS A 9 -22.41 1.19 2.52
CA HIS A 9 -21.23 0.35 2.49
C HIS A 9 -21.27 -0.43 1.17
N ALA A 10 -20.55 0.06 0.17
CA ALA A 10 -20.22 -0.69 -1.01
C ALA A 10 -19.53 -1.92 -0.47
N SER A 11 -20.21 -3.05 -0.54
CA SER A 11 -19.63 -4.34 -0.22
C SER A 11 -18.60 -4.62 -1.30
N ALA A 12 -17.44 -3.97 -1.19
CA ALA A 12 -16.28 -4.25 -2.00
C ALA A 12 -15.84 -5.66 -1.62
N ARG A 13 -16.36 -6.66 -2.34
CA ARG A 13 -15.77 -8.00 -2.36
C ARG A 13 -14.47 -7.92 -3.15
N CYS A 14 -13.49 -7.23 -2.57
CA CYS A 14 -12.11 -7.30 -3.00
C CYS A 14 -11.65 -8.73 -2.72
N ARG A 15 -11.61 -9.58 -3.74
CA ARG A 15 -10.80 -10.79 -3.63
C ARG A 15 -9.35 -10.32 -3.52
N PRO A 16 -8.58 -10.76 -2.50
CA PRO A 16 -7.16 -10.48 -2.47
C PRO A 16 -6.55 -11.16 -3.68
N HIS A 17 -6.13 -10.37 -4.67
CA HIS A 17 -5.19 -10.86 -5.66
C HIS A 17 -3.81 -10.79 -5.03
N ALA A 18 -3.10 -11.92 -5.01
CA ALA A 18 -1.67 -11.90 -4.71
C ALA A 18 -1.01 -11.10 -5.83
N ALA A 19 -0.61 -9.87 -5.54
CA ALA A 19 0.22 -9.12 -6.46
C ALA A 19 1.51 -9.92 -6.65
N GLU A 20 1.71 -10.53 -7.81
CA GLU A 20 3.02 -11.03 -8.23
C GLU A 20 3.89 -9.81 -8.57
N ALA A 21 4.17 -8.99 -7.57
CA ALA A 21 5.19 -7.96 -7.68
C ALA A 21 6.54 -8.69 -7.74
N GLY A 22 7.17 -8.69 -8.90
CA GLY A 22 8.55 -9.19 -9.09
C GLY A 22 9.60 -8.50 -8.20
N ALA A 23 9.20 -7.53 -7.37
CA ALA A 23 10.00 -6.95 -6.31
C ALA A 23 9.96 -7.86 -5.07
N ARG A 24 10.98 -8.70 -4.89
CA ARG A 24 11.21 -9.34 -3.58
C ARG A 24 11.90 -8.35 -2.66
N PRO A 25 11.52 -8.30 -1.37
CA PRO A 25 12.26 -7.50 -0.41
C PRO A 25 13.69 -8.03 -0.24
N GLY A 26 14.67 -7.13 -0.23
CA GLY A 26 16.09 -7.47 -0.05
C GLY A 26 16.52 -7.67 1.41
N PHE A 27 15.62 -8.09 2.30
CA PHE A 27 15.93 -8.38 3.71
C PHE A 27 15.86 -9.89 3.98
N ASP A 28 16.46 -10.32 5.10
CA ASP A 28 16.23 -11.67 5.64
C ASP A 28 14.87 -11.72 6.36
N PRO A 29 13.90 -12.55 5.90
CA PRO A 29 12.58 -12.64 6.52
C PRO A 29 12.63 -13.11 7.99
N ALA A 30 13.65 -13.89 8.38
CA ALA A 30 13.81 -14.31 9.77
C ALA A 30 14.24 -13.16 10.68
N ARG A 31 14.90 -12.13 10.15
CA ARG A 31 15.39 -10.99 10.92
C ARG A 31 14.31 -9.92 11.05
N ARG A 32 13.42 -10.12 12.01
CA ARG A 32 12.27 -9.22 12.30
C ARG A 32 12.62 -7.72 12.32
N LYS A 33 13.76 -7.34 12.91
CA LYS A 33 14.21 -5.94 12.97
C LYS A 33 14.56 -5.33 11.61
N GLU A 34 14.94 -6.15 10.62
CA GLU A 34 15.28 -5.67 9.28
C GLU A 34 14.02 -5.36 8.47
N ARG A 35 12.99 -6.20 8.60
CA ARG A 35 11.69 -6.03 7.94
C ARG A 35 11.07 -4.66 8.24
N SER A 36 11.16 -4.18 9.48
CA SER A 36 10.61 -2.86 9.87
C SER A 36 11.28 -1.65 9.21
N ARG A 37 12.43 -1.84 8.56
CA ARG A 37 13.17 -0.75 7.91
C ARG A 37 12.78 -0.58 6.45
N PHE A 38 11.89 -1.41 5.92
CA PHE A 38 11.53 -1.38 4.51
C PHE A 38 10.25 -0.60 4.26
N LEU A 39 10.19 -0.02 3.07
CA LEU A 39 9.08 0.77 2.56
C LEU A 39 8.55 0.13 1.27
N VAL A 40 7.25 0.27 1.06
CA VAL A 40 6.56 -0.03 -0.19
C VAL A 40 6.07 1.28 -0.77
N ALA A 41 6.59 1.68 -1.93
CA ALA A 41 6.15 2.84 -2.67
C ALA A 41 5.24 2.40 -3.81
N VAL A 42 4.09 3.05 -3.95
CA VAL A 42 3.09 2.74 -4.98
C VAL A 42 2.80 4.01 -5.78
N SER A 43 2.75 3.87 -7.11
CA SER A 43 2.48 4.95 -8.06
C SER A 43 1.24 4.64 -8.89
N GLY A 44 0.37 5.64 -9.06
CA GLY A 44 -0.81 5.60 -9.93
C GLY A 44 -0.57 6.30 -11.26
N GLY A 45 -1.43 5.99 -12.24
CA GLY A 45 -1.36 6.59 -13.59
C GLY A 45 -1.72 8.08 -13.64
N ASP A 46 -2.40 8.59 -12.59
CA ASP A 46 -2.76 10.00 -12.43
C ASP A 46 -1.67 10.85 -11.75
N GLY A 47 -0.52 10.26 -11.44
CA GLY A 47 0.58 10.90 -10.72
C GLY A 47 0.44 10.85 -9.20
N HIS A 48 -0.69 10.34 -8.68
CA HIS A 48 -0.84 10.10 -7.25
C HIS A 48 0.10 8.99 -6.79
N HIS A 49 0.69 9.16 -5.62
CA HIS A 49 1.64 8.21 -5.07
C HIS A 49 1.53 8.16 -3.56
N THR A 50 1.87 7.00 -3.01
CA THR A 50 1.87 6.79 -1.57
C THR A 50 3.01 5.89 -1.14
N VAL A 51 3.33 5.94 0.14
CA VAL A 51 4.33 5.09 0.78
C VAL A 51 3.68 4.41 1.99
N LEU A 52 4.02 3.14 2.14
CA LEU A 52 3.61 2.29 3.26
C LEU A 52 4.87 1.73 3.91
N SER A 53 4.88 1.58 5.22
CA SER A 53 5.94 0.79 5.86
C SER A 53 5.68 -0.71 5.65
N TRP A 54 6.73 -1.50 5.47
CA TRP A 54 6.60 -2.95 5.41
C TRP A 54 6.02 -3.51 6.72
N ALA A 55 6.34 -2.88 7.85
CA ALA A 55 5.79 -3.26 9.16
C ALA A 55 4.26 -3.15 9.25
N GLU A 56 3.60 -2.32 8.42
CA GLU A 56 2.15 -2.26 8.41
C GLU A 56 1.51 -3.55 7.87
N ILE A 57 2.10 -4.16 6.83
CA ILE A 57 1.58 -5.39 6.20
C ILE A 57 2.10 -6.67 6.84
N ASP A 58 3.22 -6.58 7.56
CA ASP A 58 3.90 -7.73 8.10
C ASP A 58 3.09 -8.38 9.25
N ALA A 59 2.99 -9.71 9.21
CA ALA A 59 2.19 -10.51 10.14
C ALA A 59 2.69 -10.42 11.60
N ASP A 60 3.99 -10.19 11.82
CA ASP A 60 4.56 -10.04 13.16
C ASP A 60 4.40 -8.61 13.72
N PHE A 61 3.84 -7.69 12.93
CA PHE A 61 3.69 -6.28 13.26
C PHE A 61 2.23 -5.82 13.09
N GLY A 62 1.96 -4.95 12.12
CA GLY A 62 0.64 -4.34 11.95
C GLY A 62 -0.40 -5.30 11.38
N ASN A 63 0.03 -6.29 10.60
CA ASN A 63 -0.82 -7.26 9.92
C ASN A 63 -2.06 -6.61 9.26
N ALA A 64 -1.90 -5.40 8.73
CA ALA A 64 -2.98 -4.63 8.18
C ALA A 64 -3.34 -5.18 6.79
N PRO A 65 -4.62 -5.45 6.51
CA PRO A 65 -5.02 -5.91 5.19
C PRO A 65 -4.77 -4.79 4.19
N MET A 66 -3.89 -5.00 3.22
CA MET A 66 -3.71 -4.11 2.08
C MET A 66 -4.10 -4.87 0.83
N LEU A 67 -4.95 -4.25 0.02
CA LEU A 67 -5.58 -4.92 -1.11
C LEU A 67 -5.13 -4.26 -2.39
N LEU A 68 -4.68 -5.09 -3.33
CA LEU A 68 -4.50 -4.69 -4.71
C LEU A 68 -5.72 -5.21 -5.50
N ALA A 69 -6.69 -4.32 -5.70
CA ALA A 69 -7.99 -4.65 -6.27
C ALA A 69 -7.95 -4.58 -7.80
N THR A 70 -8.34 -5.68 -8.46
CA THR A 70 -8.61 -5.74 -9.91
C THR A 70 -10.10 -5.70 -10.24
N HIS A 71 -10.95 -5.74 -9.22
CA HIS A 71 -12.39 -5.64 -9.32
C HIS A 71 -12.92 -4.69 -8.24
N MET A 72 -13.98 -3.95 -8.53
CA MET A 72 -14.65 -3.05 -7.59
C MET A 72 -16.14 -3.03 -7.87
N ASP A 73 -16.97 -3.19 -6.83
CA ASP A 73 -18.43 -3.18 -6.95
C ASP A 73 -18.96 -4.12 -8.05
N ASP A 74 -18.35 -5.31 -8.13
CA ASP A 74 -18.62 -6.36 -9.12
C ASP A 74 -18.25 -5.98 -10.58
N GLU A 75 -17.57 -4.85 -10.81
CA GLU A 75 -16.98 -4.47 -12.10
C GLU A 75 -15.48 -4.79 -12.18
N GLU A 76 -15.06 -5.33 -13.34
CA GLU A 76 -13.65 -5.51 -13.69
C GLU A 76 -12.96 -4.16 -13.93
N LEU A 77 -11.73 -4.02 -13.43
CA LEU A 77 -10.94 -2.80 -13.57
C LEU A 77 -9.91 -2.88 -14.71
N ASP A 78 -10.06 -3.80 -15.66
CA ASP A 78 -9.07 -4.00 -16.72
C ASP A 78 -8.78 -2.73 -17.52
N ALA A 79 -9.82 -1.97 -17.86
CA ALA A 79 -9.67 -0.67 -18.55
C ALA A 79 -9.30 0.47 -17.59
N ALA A 80 -9.76 0.43 -16.34
CA ALA A 80 -9.56 1.48 -15.34
C ALA A 80 -8.23 1.36 -14.57
N GLY A 81 -7.55 0.21 -14.69
CA GLY A 81 -6.35 -0.15 -13.97
C GLY A 81 -6.63 -0.60 -12.52
N THR A 82 -5.72 -1.44 -12.04
CA THR A 82 -5.69 -1.96 -10.67
C THR A 82 -5.63 -0.84 -9.63
N ARG A 83 -6.20 -1.02 -8.44
CA ARG A 83 -6.23 0.00 -7.39
C ARG A 83 -5.67 -0.50 -6.05
N LEU A 84 -4.91 0.35 -5.37
CA LEU A 84 -4.49 0.12 -4.00
C LEU A 84 -5.57 0.59 -3.02
N VAL A 85 -6.00 -0.31 -2.14
CA VAL A 85 -6.93 -0.02 -1.05
C VAL A 85 -6.28 -0.32 0.28
N VAL A 86 -6.30 0.66 1.19
CA VAL A 86 -5.78 0.56 2.55
C VAL A 86 -6.95 0.83 3.52
N PRO A 87 -7.70 -0.21 3.94
CA PRO A 87 -8.90 -0.06 4.77
C PRO A 87 -8.67 0.64 6.11
N SER A 88 -7.45 0.55 6.65
CA SER A 88 -7.07 1.25 7.88
C SER A 88 -6.90 2.76 7.68
N ASP A 89 -6.77 3.24 6.45
CA ASP A 89 -6.68 4.66 6.15
C ASP A 89 -8.06 5.31 6.09
N ARG A 90 -8.48 5.88 7.22
CA ARG A 90 -9.78 6.54 7.37
C ARG A 90 -9.92 7.81 6.55
N CYS A 91 -8.83 8.47 6.16
CA CYS A 91 -8.90 9.67 5.33
C CYS A 91 -8.88 9.36 3.83
N GLY A 92 -8.48 8.14 3.46
CA GLY A 92 -8.41 7.68 2.07
C GLY A 92 -7.23 8.23 1.26
N ALA A 93 -6.31 8.99 1.87
CA ALA A 93 -5.19 9.61 1.16
C ALA A 93 -4.25 8.58 0.51
N ARG A 94 -4.18 7.36 1.03
CA ARG A 94 -3.34 6.27 0.51
C ARG A 94 -4.06 5.35 -0.48
N TYR A 95 -5.26 5.73 -0.91
CA TYR A 95 -5.93 5.10 -2.05
C TYR A 95 -5.21 5.51 -3.33
N VAL A 96 -4.83 4.55 -4.19
CA VAL A 96 -4.16 4.82 -5.47
C VAL A 96 -4.93 4.15 -6.60
N SER A 97 -5.36 4.93 -7.59
CA SER A 97 -6.01 4.44 -8.80
C SER A 97 -5.00 4.08 -9.88
N ALA A 98 -5.38 3.17 -10.78
CA ALA A 98 -4.60 2.80 -11.96
C ALA A 98 -3.10 2.59 -11.63
N VAL A 99 -2.81 1.68 -10.69
CA VAL A 99 -1.46 1.42 -10.19
C VAL A 99 -0.54 1.05 -11.36
N THR A 100 0.50 1.85 -11.57
CA THR A 100 1.48 1.69 -12.64
C THR A 100 2.81 1.14 -12.13
N GLY A 101 3.06 1.20 -10.82
CA GLY A 101 4.32 0.72 -10.25
C GLY A 101 4.26 0.47 -8.76
N ILE A 102 4.96 -0.58 -8.33
CA ILE A 102 5.21 -0.92 -6.92
C ILE A 102 6.72 -1.11 -6.77
N ARG A 103 7.32 -0.42 -5.80
CA ARG A 103 8.74 -0.57 -5.46
C ARG A 103 8.89 -0.88 -3.98
N ILE A 104 9.81 -1.78 -3.66
CA ILE A 104 10.17 -2.12 -2.29
C ILE A 104 11.63 -1.74 -2.07
N GLY A 105 11.92 -1.04 -0.98
CA GLY A 105 13.27 -0.58 -0.68
C GLY A 105 13.50 -0.35 0.81
N ALA A 106 14.75 -0.47 1.24
CA ALA A 106 15.15 -0.11 2.60
C ALA A 106 15.10 1.42 2.77
N HIS A 107 14.49 1.88 3.85
CA HIS A 107 14.68 3.23 4.34
C HIS A 107 16.12 3.37 4.83
N ARG A 108 16.94 4.11 4.07
CA ARG A 108 18.28 4.48 4.53
C ARG A 108 18.17 5.78 5.31
N LEU A 109 18.61 5.74 6.57
CA LEU A 109 18.96 6.96 7.27
C LEU A 109 20.22 7.53 6.61
N PRO A 110 20.34 8.86 6.49
CA PRO A 110 21.62 9.48 6.16
C PRO A 110 22.67 9.03 7.19
N ASP A 111 23.92 8.84 6.74
CA ASP A 111 25.04 8.66 7.67
C ASP A 111 25.01 9.83 8.66
N PRO A 112 25.21 9.59 9.98
CA PRO A 112 25.38 10.69 10.90
C PRO A 112 26.49 11.58 10.36
N SER A 113 26.15 12.85 10.09
CA SER A 113 27.14 13.84 9.71
C SER A 113 28.30 13.75 10.72
N PRO A 114 29.56 13.67 10.28
CA PRO A 114 30.67 13.65 11.21
C PRO A 114 30.51 14.88 12.11
N SER A 115 30.38 14.65 13.41
CA SER A 115 30.29 15.72 14.39
C SER A 115 31.56 16.55 14.25
N GLU A 116 31.45 17.81 13.86
CA GLU A 116 32.56 18.73 14.00
C GLU A 116 32.89 18.82 15.50
N GLY A 117 34.16 18.58 15.82
CA GLY A 117 34.67 18.39 17.18
C GLY A 117 34.75 19.64 18.02
#